data_AF-A0A954XU63-F1
#
_entry.id   AF-A0A954XU63-F1
#
_cell.length_a   1.000
_cell.length_b   1.000
_cell.length_c   1.000
_cell.angle_alpha   90.00
_cell.angle_beta   90.00
_cell.angle_gamma   90.00
#
_symmetry.space_group_name_H-M   'P 1'
#
loop_
_entity.id
_entity.type
_entity.pdbx_description
1 polymer ?
#
loop_
_entity_poly.entity_id
_entity_poly.type
_entity_poly.pdbx_seq_one_letter_code
_entity_poly.pdbx_strand_id
1 'polypeptide(L)'
;LFGWHRRATNIRPEQKLQILTSFNEHIGSGSAALDVIRGISRRTRIDAYQIKTLLYQFVWSRKLRIDLYRPLLMNKPLLGEVIDPISAYDDWFRR
;
A
#
# COMPACT_ATOMS: atom_id res chain seq x y z
N LEU A 1 9.28 -0.29 5.01
CA LEU A 1 7.97 -0.14 5.70
C LEU A 1 8.11 0.58 7.05
N PHE A 2 9.09 0.20 7.87
CA PHE A 2 9.34 0.86 9.16
C PHE A 2 9.63 2.37 9.01
N GLY A 3 9.10 3.19 9.93
CA GLY A 3 9.22 4.66 9.92
C GLY A 3 8.24 5.41 9.00
N TRP A 4 7.86 4.83 7.85
CA TRP A 4 6.92 5.48 6.92
C TRP A 4 5.49 5.58 7.48
N HIS A 5 5.07 4.60 8.29
CA HIS A 5 3.71 4.57 8.83
C HIS A 5 3.42 5.71 9.83
N ARG A 6 4.45 6.23 10.53
CA ARG A 6 4.31 7.33 11.51
C ARG A 6 4.30 8.72 10.87
N ARG A 7 4.63 8.85 9.58
CA ARG A 7 4.68 10.16 8.91
C ARG A 7 3.27 10.77 8.85
N ALA A 8 3.14 12.01 9.29
CA ALA A 8 1.88 12.73 9.20
C ALA A 8 1.49 12.95 7.72
N THR A 9 0.19 12.83 7.42
CA THR A 9 -0.38 13.17 6.12
C THR A 9 -1.54 14.12 6.33
N ASN A 10 -1.54 15.26 5.62
CA ASN A 10 -2.63 16.23 5.68
C ASN A 10 -3.76 15.88 4.68
N ILE A 11 -4.08 14.59 4.56
CA ILE A 11 -5.05 14.07 3.59
C ILE A 11 -6.34 13.74 4.33
N ARG A 12 -7.47 14.23 3.80
CA ARG A 12 -8.79 14.01 4.40
C ARG A 12 -9.19 12.53 4.36
N PRO A 13 -10.00 12.05 5.31
CA PRO A 13 -10.42 10.64 5.36
C PRO A 13 -11.05 10.13 4.05
N GLU A 14 -11.91 10.93 3.42
CA GLU A 14 -12.55 10.60 2.14
C GLU A 14 -11.53 10.39 1.02
N GLN A 15 -10.51 11.26 0.95
CA GLN A 15 -9.43 11.13 -0.03
C GLN A 15 -8.58 9.89 0.25
N LYS A 16 -8.37 9.53 1.52
CA LYS A 16 -7.67 8.28 1.87
C LYS A 16 -8.44 7.05 1.36
N LEU A 17 -9.77 7.05 1.46
CA LEU A 17 -10.61 5.97 0.93
C LEU A 17 -10.51 5.88 -0.59
N GLN A 18 -10.61 7.02 -1.30
CA GLN A 18 -10.46 7.05 -2.76
C GLN A 18 -9.10 6.52 -3.22
N ILE A 19 -8.01 6.94 -2.55
CA ILE A 19 -6.66 6.48 -2.86
C ILE A 19 -6.52 4.97 -2.56
N LEU A 20 -7.09 4.49 -1.46
CA LEU A 20 -7.10 3.06 -1.13
C LEU A 20 -7.84 2.24 -2.20
N THR A 21 -9.01 2.68 -2.62
CA THR A 21 -9.77 2.04 -3.71
C THR A 21 -8.95 2.00 -4.99
N SER A 22 -8.35 3.13 -5.40
CA SER A 22 -7.48 3.18 -6.57
C SER A 22 -6.29 2.21 -6.47
N PHE A 23 -5.69 2.04 -5.28
CA PHE A 23 -4.62 1.06 -5.12
C PHE A 23 -5.12 -0.37 -5.29
N ASN A 24 -6.26 -0.72 -4.68
CA ASN A 24 -6.83 -2.06 -4.80
C ASN A 24 -7.12 -2.44 -6.26
N GLU A 25 -7.64 -1.50 -7.06
CA GLU A 25 -7.90 -1.71 -8.49
C GLU A 25 -6.63 -2.00 -9.31
N HIS A 26 -5.46 -1.56 -8.84
CA HIS A 26 -4.18 -1.74 -9.54
C HIS A 26 -3.36 -2.91 -8.98
N ILE A 27 -3.85 -3.62 -7.97
CA ILE A 27 -3.21 -4.85 -7.51
C ILE A 27 -3.28 -5.87 -8.65
N GLY A 28 -2.13 -6.42 -9.05
CA GLY A 28 -2.04 -7.42 -10.12
C GLY A 28 -2.16 -6.86 -11.54
N SER A 29 -2.30 -5.54 -11.74
CA SER A 29 -2.44 -4.94 -13.08
C SER A 29 -1.16 -4.97 -13.92
N GLY A 30 -0.03 -5.39 -13.34
CA GLY A 30 1.29 -5.37 -13.98
C GLY A 30 1.94 -3.98 -14.02
N SER A 31 1.22 -2.91 -13.68
CA SER A 31 1.76 -1.55 -13.62
C SER A 31 2.71 -1.38 -12.43
N ALA A 32 3.85 -0.72 -12.64
CA ALA A 32 4.77 -0.44 -11.54
C ALA A 32 4.12 0.46 -10.48
N ALA A 33 4.41 0.20 -9.20
CA ALA A 33 3.81 0.94 -8.09
C ALA A 33 4.05 2.46 -8.19
N LEU A 34 5.22 2.89 -8.70
CA LEU A 34 5.52 4.30 -8.92
C LEU A 34 4.61 4.93 -9.99
N ASP A 35 4.26 4.19 -11.03
CA ASP A 35 3.38 4.70 -12.09
C ASP A 35 1.94 4.80 -11.60
N VAL A 36 1.50 3.85 -10.76
CA VAL A 36 0.23 3.94 -10.04
C VAL A 36 0.20 5.18 -9.15
N ILE A 37 1.25 5.39 -8.34
CA ILE A 37 1.38 6.58 -7.47
C ILE A 37 1.30 7.87 -8.30
N ARG A 38 2.05 7.96 -9.40
CA ARG A 38 2.02 9.12 -10.32
C ARG A 38 0.65 9.31 -10.98
N GLY A 39 -0.03 8.22 -11.32
CA GLY A 39 -1.39 8.24 -11.86
C GLY A 39 -2.39 8.82 -10.85
N ILE A 40 -2.38 8.33 -9.62
CA ILE A 40 -3.25 8.83 -8.54
C ILE A 40 -2.90 10.29 -8.21
N SER A 41 -1.61 10.64 -8.16
CA SER A 41 -1.15 12.02 -7.90
C SER A 41 -1.73 13.00 -8.91
N ARG A 42 -1.63 12.68 -10.21
CA ARG A 42 -2.19 13.51 -11.28
C ARG A 42 -3.72 13.66 -11.17
N ARG A 43 -4.44 12.57 -10.86
CA ARG A 43 -5.92 12.59 -10.75
C ARG A 43 -6.41 13.37 -9.52
N THR A 44 -5.73 13.24 -8.40
CA THR A 44 -6.16 13.81 -7.10
C THR A 44 -5.51 15.16 -6.78
N ARG A 45 -4.49 15.58 -7.55
CA ARG A 45 -3.61 16.73 -7.26
C ARG A 45 -2.92 16.64 -5.90
N ILE A 46 -2.78 15.44 -5.35
CA ILE A 46 -2.04 15.17 -4.12
C ILE A 46 -0.60 14.85 -4.50
N ASP A 47 0.33 15.35 -3.69
CA ASP A 47 1.76 15.09 -3.88
C ASP A 47 2.07 13.57 -3.88
N ALA A 48 2.91 13.15 -4.83
CA ALA A 48 3.26 11.75 -5.02
C ALA A 48 3.95 11.15 -3.79
N TYR A 49 4.71 11.96 -3.05
CA TYR A 49 5.36 11.51 -1.82
C TYR A 49 4.35 11.28 -0.69
N GLN A 50 3.29 12.08 -0.59
CA GLN A 50 2.18 11.80 0.33
C GLN A 50 1.41 10.53 -0.04
N ILE A 51 1.17 10.28 -1.33
CA ILE A 51 0.52 9.04 -1.80
C ILE A 51 1.40 7.82 -1.51
N LYS A 52 2.71 7.92 -1.74
CA LYS A 52 3.67 6.88 -1.37
C LYS A 52 3.65 6.61 0.15
N THR A 53 3.52 7.66 0.96
CA THR A 53 3.37 7.52 2.41
C THR A 53 2.10 6.76 2.76
N LEU A 54 0.97 7.09 2.13
CA LEU A 54 -0.30 6.36 2.31
C LEU A 54 -0.21 4.90 1.89
N LEU A 55 0.46 4.57 0.78
CA LEU A 55 0.70 3.19 0.36
C LEU A 55 1.32 2.38 1.50
N TYR A 56 2.42 2.88 2.09
CA TYR A 56 3.06 2.20 3.21
C TYR A 56 2.17 2.13 4.46
N GLN A 57 1.39 3.17 4.75
CA GLN A 57 0.43 3.18 5.86
C GLN A 57 -0.69 2.15 5.67
N PHE A 58 -1.21 2.00 4.46
CA PHE A 58 -2.25 1.03 4.15
C PHE A 58 -1.74 -0.40 4.23
N VAL A 59 -0.53 -0.65 3.74
CA VAL A 59 0.13 -1.97 3.88
C VAL A 59 0.37 -2.28 5.35
N TRP A 60 0.91 -1.32 6.11
CA TRP A 60 1.18 -1.49 7.55
C TRP A 60 -0.09 -1.78 8.36
N SER A 61 -1.17 -1.04 8.08
CA SER A 61 -2.47 -1.20 8.76
C SER A 61 -3.33 -2.32 8.18
N ARG A 62 -2.79 -3.14 7.26
CA ARG A 62 -3.50 -4.20 6.52
C ARG A 62 -4.77 -3.76 5.78
N LYS A 63 -4.92 -2.46 5.51
CA LYS A 63 -6.00 -1.92 4.65
C LYS A 63 -5.76 -2.24 3.17
N LEU A 64 -4.49 -2.34 2.77
CA LEU A 64 -4.07 -2.82 1.46
C LEU A 64 -3.32 -4.14 1.64
N ARG A 65 -3.86 -5.24 1.12
CA ARG A 65 -3.28 -6.58 1.25
C ARG A 65 -2.43 -6.91 0.04
N ILE A 66 -1.12 -6.81 0.22
CA ILE A 66 -0.13 -7.17 -0.79
C ILE A 66 0.72 -8.33 -0.31
N ASP A 67 1.36 -9.04 -1.24
CA ASP A 67 2.31 -10.11 -0.90
C ASP A 67 3.51 -9.54 -0.14
N LEU A 68 3.57 -9.84 1.16
CA LEU A 68 4.65 -9.39 2.04
C LEU A 68 5.86 -10.34 2.04
N TYR A 69 5.75 -11.52 1.44
CA TYR A 69 6.89 -12.40 1.21
C TYR A 69 7.76 -11.93 0.05
N ARG A 70 7.27 -10.98 -0.75
CA ARG A 70 8.02 -10.30 -1.80
C ARG A 70 8.33 -8.86 -1.40
N PRO A 71 9.51 -8.33 -1.77
CA PRO A 71 9.84 -6.96 -1.48
C PRO A 71 8.91 -6.00 -2.25
N LEU A 72 8.32 -5.05 -1.55
CA LEU A 72 7.58 -3.93 -2.16
C LEU A 72 8.56 -2.96 -2.83
N LEU A 73 8.77 -3.14 -4.14
CA LEU A 73 9.65 -2.30 -4.96
C LEU A 73 8.83 -1.33 -5.81
N MET A 74 9.23 -0.05 -5.81
CA MET A 74 8.49 1.01 -6.52
C MET A 74 8.49 0.83 -8.04
N ASN A 75 9.50 0.16 -8.59
CA ASN A 75 9.64 -0.16 -10.02
C ASN A 75 9.01 -1.51 -10.40
N LYS A 76 8.31 -2.17 -9.47
CA LYS A 76 7.62 -3.44 -9.70
C LYS A 76 6.13 -3.28 -9.42
N PRO A 77 5.29 -4.16 -9.98
CA PRO A 77 3.86 -4.13 -9.71
C PRO A 77 3.52 -4.46 -8.26
N LEU A 78 2.39 -3.93 -7.81
CA LEU A 78 1.77 -4.35 -6.56
C LEU A 78 1.15 -5.73 -6.77
N LEU A 79 1.63 -6.72 -6.01
CA LEU A 79 1.12 -8.09 -6.05
C LEU A 79 0.19 -8.31 -4.87
N GLY A 80 -0.95 -8.93 -5.13
CA GLY A 80 -1.92 -9.26 -4.09
C GLY A 80 -1.36 -10.26 -3.10
N GLU A 81 -1.84 -10.23 -1.87
CA GLU A 81 -1.50 -11.21 -0.85
C GLU A 81 -1.88 -12.63 -1.30
N VAL A 82 -0.91 -13.54 -1.28
CA VAL A 82 -1.11 -14.98 -1.57
C VAL A 82 -1.27 -15.77 -0.28
N ILE A 83 -0.48 -15.43 0.74
CA ILE A 83 -0.45 -16.07 2.05
C ILE A 83 -0.56 -14.97 3.09
N ASP A 84 -1.53 -15.08 4.00
CA ASP A 84 -1.62 -14.19 5.16
C ASP A 84 -0.46 -14.48 6.13
N PRO A 85 0.45 -13.52 6.36
CA PRO A 85 1.59 -13.74 7.25
C PRO A 85 1.18 -13.93 8.70
N ILE A 86 0.05 -13.37 9.14
CA ILE A 86 -0.39 -13.54 10.53
C ILE A 86 -0.77 -15.01 10.74
N SER A 87 -1.57 -15.56 9.83
CA SER A 87 -1.94 -16.98 9.84
C SER A 87 -0.72 -17.90 9.68
N ALA A 88 0.20 -17.56 8.77
CA ALA A 88 1.39 -18.39 8.51
C ALA A 88 2.37 -18.48 9.69
N TYR A 89 2.38 -17.47 10.56
CA TYR A 89 3.21 -17.42 11.77
C TYR A 89 2.40 -17.54 13.07
N ASP A 90 1.13 -17.92 13.00
CA ASP A 90 0.25 -18.03 14.18
C ASP A 90 0.83 -18.99 15.23
N ASP A 91 1.43 -20.09 14.78
CA ASP A 91 2.07 -21.09 15.65
C ASP A 91 3.24 -20.52 16.46
N TRP A 92 3.87 -19.42 16.04
CA TRP A 92 4.94 -18.77 16.80
C TRP A 92 4.41 -17.96 17.99
N PHE A 93 3.10 -17.68 18.02
CA PHE A 93 2.45 -16.88 19.06
C PHE A 93 1.46 -17.70 19.91
N ARG A 94 1.21 -18.97 19.56
CA ARG A 94 0.48 -19.88 20.44
C ARG A 94 1.31 -20.16 21.70
N ARG A 95 0.68 -19.98 22.85
CA ARG A 95 1.24 -20.21 24.20
C ARG A 95 0.66 -21.48 24.78
#